data_AF-A0A1Q8J3L7-F1
#
_entry.id   AF-A0A1Q8J3L7-F1
#
_cell.length_a   1.000
_cell.length_b   1.000
_cell.length_c   1.000
_cell.angle_alpha   90.00
_cell.angle_beta   90.00
_cell.angle_gamma   90.00
#
_symmetry.space_group_name_H-M   'P 1'
#
loop_
_entity.id
_entity.type
_entity.pdbx_description
1 polymer ?
#
loop_
_entity_poly.entity_id
_entity_poly.type
_entity_poly.pdbx_seq_one_letter_code
_entity_poly.pdbx_strand_id
1 'polypeptide(L)'
;MSMSDRERRERRYVARRYKYKYERSAARRTLRRLRDAQRIAGYAAFAGLAVLLDVVLPFTPLKPSTPARQAVGLWTVGVCGLSIAAVSIVVAVVLRQRAGSAVEKLEQANRGYARTRLRLYELRASLKEVV
;
A
#
# COMPACT_ATOMS: atom_id res chain seq x y z
N MET A 1 -13.45 -37.44 29.69
CA MET A 1 -12.06 -36.93 29.68
C MET A 1 -12.08 -35.41 29.68
N SER A 2 -11.78 -34.77 30.80
CA SER A 2 -11.66 -33.30 30.88
C SER A 2 -10.29 -32.88 30.37
N MET A 3 -10.29 -31.97 29.38
CA MET A 3 -9.07 -31.38 28.84
C MET A 3 -8.34 -30.61 29.94
N SER A 4 -7.04 -30.86 30.12
CA SER A 4 -6.25 -30.17 31.15
C SER A 4 -6.17 -28.67 30.83
N ASP A 5 -6.05 -27.82 31.85
CA ASP A 5 -5.91 -26.36 31.66
C ASP A 5 -4.69 -25.99 30.79
N ARG A 6 -3.67 -26.86 30.74
CA ARG A 6 -2.48 -26.69 29.90
C ARG A 6 -2.76 -26.96 28.43
N GLU A 7 -3.52 -28.00 28.09
CA GLU A 7 -3.97 -28.27 26.71
C GLU A 7 -4.90 -27.17 26.19
N ARG A 8 -5.77 -26.62 27.06
CA ARG A 8 -6.59 -25.44 26.71
C ARG A 8 -5.72 -24.23 26.37
N ARG A 9 -4.62 -24.02 27.09
CA ARG A 9 -3.67 -22.92 26.81
C ARG A 9 -2.93 -23.14 25.50
N GLU A 10 -2.42 -24.34 25.23
CA GLU A 10 -1.74 -24.64 23.96
C GLU A 10 -2.65 -24.43 22.75
N ARG A 11 -3.89 -24.93 22.78
CA ARG A 11 -4.87 -24.69 21.71
C ARG A 11 -5.14 -23.20 21.47
N ARG A 12 -5.25 -22.41 22.53
CA ARG A 12 -5.41 -20.94 22.42
C ARG A 12 -4.20 -20.28 21.76
N TYR A 13 -2.98 -20.70 22.08
CA TYR A 13 -1.76 -20.15 21.48
C TYR A 13 -1.60 -20.56 20.02
N VAL A 14 -1.94 -21.80 19.66
CA VAL A 14 -1.98 -22.27 18.27
C VAL A 14 -3.00 -21.46 17.46
N ALA A 15 -4.22 -21.27 17.97
CA ALA A 15 -5.23 -20.45 17.32
C ALA A 15 -4.76 -19.00 17.08
N ARG A 16 -4.10 -18.37 18.07
CA ARG A 16 -3.50 -17.04 17.92
C ARG A 16 -2.42 -17.01 16.84
N ARG A 17 -1.58 -18.05 16.75
CA ARG A 17 -0.54 -18.17 15.72
C ARG A 17 -1.14 -18.19 14.31
N TYR A 18 -2.24 -18.93 14.10
CA TYR A 18 -2.95 -18.96 12.82
C TYR A 18 -3.58 -17.60 12.48
N LYS A 19 -4.18 -16.92 13.46
CA LYS A 19 -4.73 -15.56 13.29
C LYS A 19 -3.66 -14.58 12.80
N TYR A 20 -2.49 -14.53 13.45
CA TYR A 20 -1.40 -13.65 13.02
C TYR A 20 -0.84 -14.01 11.63
N LYS A 21 -0.81 -15.30 11.27
CA LYS A 21 -0.40 -15.74 9.93
C LYS A 21 -1.37 -15.24 8.85
N TYR A 22 -2.67 -15.26 9.13
CA TYR A 22 -3.71 -14.75 8.24
C TYR A 22 -3.66 -13.22 8.11
N GLU A 23 -3.51 -12.49 9.22
CA GLU A 23 -3.37 -11.02 9.19
C GLU A 23 -2.14 -10.59 8.37
N ARG A 24 -1.03 -11.34 8.47
CA ARG A 24 0.19 -11.08 7.68
C ARG A 24 -0.02 -11.33 6.19
N SER A 25 -0.77 -12.36 5.80
CA SER A 25 -1.04 -12.64 4.38
C SER A 25 -2.03 -11.63 3.79
N ALA A 26 -3.04 -11.21 4.57
CA ALA A 26 -3.97 -10.14 4.19
C ALA A 26 -3.24 -8.80 3.99
N ALA A 27 -2.37 -8.42 4.92
CA ALA A 27 -1.57 -7.20 4.83
C ALA A 27 -0.59 -7.20 3.64
N ARG A 28 -0.04 -8.36 3.28
CA ARG A 28 0.79 -8.49 2.07
C ARG A 28 -0.03 -8.33 0.78
N ARG A 29 -1.25 -8.85 0.73
CA ARG A 29 -2.15 -8.68 -0.44
C ARG A 29 -2.56 -7.22 -0.61
N THR A 30 -2.87 -6.52 0.47
CA THR A 30 -3.20 -5.08 0.41
C THR A 30 -2.00 -4.25 -0.02
N LEU A 31 -0.80 -4.53 0.49
CA LEU A 31 0.42 -3.84 0.07
C LEU A 31 0.75 -4.03 -1.42
N ARG A 32 0.54 -5.23 -1.98
CA ARG A 32 0.71 -5.46 -3.42
C ARG A 32 -0.25 -4.61 -4.25
N ARG A 33 -1.55 -4.63 -3.90
CA ARG A 33 -2.56 -3.80 -4.59
C ARG A 33 -2.27 -2.30 -4.49
N LEU A 34 -1.79 -1.83 -3.34
CA LEU A 34 -1.39 -0.43 -3.15
C LEU A 34 -0.18 -0.07 -4.02
N ARG A 35 0.80 -0.97 -4.14
CA ARG A 35 1.98 -0.76 -5.00
C ARG A 35 1.61 -0.74 -6.49
N ASP A 36 0.72 -1.62 -6.92
CA ASP A 36 0.21 -1.64 -8.30
C ASP A 36 -0.58 -0.37 -8.61
N ALA A 37 -1.46 0.05 -7.70
CA ALA A 37 -2.19 1.32 -7.82
C ALA A 37 -1.25 2.53 -7.87
N GLN A 38 -0.18 2.54 -7.07
CA GLN A 38 0.82 3.61 -7.10
C GLN A 38 1.60 3.66 -8.41
N ARG A 39 1.93 2.50 -8.99
CA ARG A 39 2.55 2.44 -10.32
C ARG A 39 1.62 2.97 -11.39
N ILE A 40 0.35 2.54 -11.39
CA ILE A 40 -0.66 3.00 -12.34
C ILE A 40 -0.86 4.52 -12.23
N ALA A 41 -0.97 5.07 -11.01
CA ALA A 41 -1.05 6.50 -10.78
C ALA A 41 0.19 7.25 -11.27
N GLY A 42 1.39 6.68 -11.06
CA GLY A 42 2.64 7.22 -11.59
C GLY A 42 2.64 7.25 -13.13
N TYR A 43 2.26 6.15 -13.79
CA TYR A 43 2.16 6.09 -15.24
C TYR A 43 1.13 7.07 -15.80
N ALA A 44 -0.02 7.23 -15.14
CA ALA A 44 -1.02 8.21 -15.52
C ALA A 44 -0.51 9.65 -15.39
N ALA A 45 0.27 9.96 -14.35
CA ALA A 45 0.91 11.26 -14.19
C ALA A 45 1.96 11.53 -15.29
N PHE A 46 2.81 10.54 -15.60
CA PHE A 46 3.79 10.65 -16.69
C PHE A 46 3.13 10.81 -18.06
N ALA A 47 2.07 10.05 -18.33
CA ALA A 47 1.30 10.18 -19.57
C ALA A 47 0.64 11.57 -19.68
N GLY A 48 0.04 12.06 -18.60
CA GLY A 48 -0.52 13.41 -18.54
C GLY A 48 0.53 14.50 -18.78
N LEU A 49 1.72 14.35 -18.19
CA LEU A 49 2.84 15.28 -18.38
C LEU A 49 3.40 15.21 -19.81
N ALA A 50 3.48 14.03 -20.41
CA ALA A 50 3.91 13.85 -21.80
C ALA A 50 2.94 14.51 -22.78
N VAL A 51 1.62 14.33 -22.59
CA VAL A 51 0.60 15.02 -23.39
C VAL A 51 0.68 16.53 -23.20
N LEU A 52 0.90 17.00 -21.97
CA LEU A 52 1.04 18.42 -21.68
C LEU A 52 2.29 19.01 -22.35
N LEU A 53 3.43 18.30 -22.32
CA LEU A 53 4.63 18.70 -23.03
C LEU A 53 4.43 18.71 -24.54
N ASP A 54 3.84 17.67 -25.13
CA ASP A 54 3.58 17.57 -26.57
C ASP A 54 2.61 18.66 -27.07
N VAL A 55 1.68 19.10 -26.21
CA VAL A 55 0.75 20.19 -26.53
C VAL A 55 1.30 21.56 -26.20
N VAL A 56 2.24 21.73 -25.27
CA VAL A 56 2.78 23.04 -24.88
C VAL A 56 4.07 23.40 -25.63
N LEU A 57 4.97 22.45 -25.88
CA LEU A 57 6.21 22.66 -26.65
C LEU A 57 5.98 23.28 -28.04
N PRO A 58 5.02 22.82 -28.87
CA PRO A 58 4.82 23.40 -30.20
C PRO A 58 4.26 24.84 -30.18
N PHE A 59 3.85 25.36 -29.02
CA PHE A 59 3.35 26.73 -28.84
C PHE A 59 4.28 27.61 -28.02
N THR A 60 5.44 27.09 -27.59
CA THR A 60 6.55 27.94 -27.16
C THR A 60 6.93 28.88 -28.31
N PRO A 61 7.33 30.15 -28.04
CA PRO A 61 7.11 31.33 -28.89
C PRO A 61 7.95 31.43 -30.17
N LEU A 62 8.18 30.33 -30.88
CA LEU A 62 8.77 30.28 -32.22
C LEU A 62 7.76 30.65 -33.33
N LYS A 63 6.45 30.80 -33.03
CA LYS A 63 5.43 31.16 -34.03
C LYS A 63 4.42 32.20 -33.49
N PRO A 64 4.47 33.47 -33.97
CA PRO A 64 3.70 34.59 -33.39
C PRO A 64 2.24 34.73 -33.87
N SER A 65 1.54 33.67 -34.26
CA SER A 65 0.15 33.80 -34.75
C SER A 65 -0.74 32.61 -34.40
N THR A 66 -0.93 32.35 -33.11
CA THR A 66 -1.89 31.33 -32.66
C THR A 66 -3.32 31.90 -32.76
N PRO A 67 -4.20 31.38 -33.64
CA PRO A 67 -5.59 31.84 -33.73
C PRO A 67 -6.35 31.58 -32.43
N ALA A 68 -7.31 32.44 -32.08
CA ALA A 68 -8.09 32.37 -30.83
C ALA A 68 -8.72 30.99 -30.56
N ARG A 69 -9.10 30.26 -31.61
CA ARG A 69 -9.67 28.90 -31.52
C ARG A 69 -8.64 27.86 -31.02
N GLN A 70 -7.36 28.02 -31.35
CA GLN A 70 -6.27 27.19 -30.83
C GLN A 70 -5.92 27.56 -29.38
N ALA A 71 -5.99 28.84 -29.01
CA ALA A 71 -5.76 29.28 -27.63
C ALA A 71 -6.76 28.65 -26.63
N VAL A 72 -8.03 28.51 -27.02
CA VAL A 72 -9.06 27.82 -26.19
C VAL A 72 -8.77 26.31 -26.08
N GLY A 73 -8.31 25.68 -27.16
CA GLY A 73 -7.88 24.28 -27.15
C GLY A 73 -6.68 24.03 -26.21
N LEU A 74 -5.69 24.92 -26.21
CA LEU A 74 -4.56 24.85 -25.28
C LEU A 74 -4.96 25.03 -23.83
N TRP A 75 -5.87 25.97 -23.55
CA TRP A 75 -6.36 26.18 -22.19
C TRP A 75 -7.06 24.95 -21.64
N THR A 76 -7.93 24.33 -22.45
CA THR A 76 -8.65 23.11 -22.03
C THR A 76 -7.71 21.92 -21.84
N VAL A 77 -6.73 21.71 -22.72
CA VAL A 77 -5.73 20.63 -22.56
C VAL A 77 -4.81 20.89 -21.37
N GLY A 78 -4.33 22.12 -21.20
CA GLY A 78 -3.50 22.52 -20.07
C GLY A 78 -4.21 22.31 -18.73
N VAL A 79 -5.46 22.75 -18.61
CA VAL A 79 -6.29 22.57 -17.41
C VAL A 79 -6.57 21.08 -17.16
N CYS A 80 -6.94 20.30 -18.18
CA CYS A 80 -7.14 18.85 -18.03
C CYS A 80 -5.86 18.13 -17.58
N GLY A 81 -4.71 18.45 -18.18
CA GLY A 81 -3.43 17.85 -17.81
C GLY A 81 -3.00 18.20 -16.38
N LEU A 82 -3.17 19.47 -15.97
CA LEU A 82 -2.91 19.90 -14.58
C LEU A 82 -3.85 19.22 -13.58
N SER A 83 -5.12 19.04 -13.95
CA SER A 83 -6.12 18.33 -13.14
C SER A 83 -5.70 16.88 -12.90
N ILE A 84 -5.30 16.19 -13.96
CA ILE A 84 -4.84 14.79 -13.89
C ILE A 84 -3.55 14.68 -13.05
N ALA A 85 -2.61 15.62 -13.22
CA ALA A 85 -1.39 15.66 -12.42
C ALA A 85 -1.68 15.90 -10.94
N ALA A 86 -2.53 16.88 -10.62
CA ALA A 86 -2.93 17.19 -9.25
C ALA A 86 -3.62 16.00 -8.56
N VAL A 87 -4.60 15.37 -9.24
CA VAL A 87 -5.28 14.17 -8.73
C VAL A 87 -4.29 13.03 -8.52
N SER A 88 -3.33 12.83 -9.42
CA SER A 88 -2.33 11.77 -9.31
C SER A 88 -1.39 11.98 -8.10
N ILE A 89 -1.00 13.24 -7.82
CA ILE A 89 -0.20 13.59 -6.65
C ILE A 89 -0.98 13.33 -5.36
N VAL A 90 -2.25 13.74 -5.29
CA VAL A 90 -3.12 13.50 -4.13
C VAL A 90 -3.28 11.99 -3.89
N VAL A 91 -3.53 11.22 -4.94
CA VAL A 91 -3.62 9.75 -4.88
C VAL A 91 -2.31 9.15 -4.38
N ALA A 92 -1.16 9.63 -4.86
CA ALA A 92 0.16 9.15 -4.40
C ALA A 92 0.40 9.43 -2.91
N VAL A 93 0.01 10.60 -2.41
CA VAL A 93 0.14 10.97 -0.98
C VAL A 93 -0.76 10.09 -0.11
N VAL A 94 -2.03 9.90 -0.51
CA VAL A 94 -2.98 9.05 0.22
C VAL A 94 -2.51 7.59 0.24
N LEU A 95 -1.99 7.08 -0.87
CA LEU A 95 -1.41 5.74 -0.96
C LEU A 95 -0.19 5.59 -0.04
N ARG A 96 0.66 6.61 0.05
CA ARG A 96 1.84 6.63 0.94
C ARG A 96 1.44 6.62 2.41
N GLN A 97 0.43 7.39 2.82
CA GLN A 97 -0.10 7.38 4.18
C GLN A 97 -0.71 6.01 4.53
N ARG A 98 -1.49 5.42 3.60
CA ARG A 98 -2.06 4.08 3.79
C ARG A 98 -0.98 2.99 3.85
N ALA A 99 0.10 3.11 3.08
CA ALA A 99 1.23 2.19 3.15
C ALA A 99 1.94 2.24 4.52
N GLY A 100 2.11 3.43 5.11
CA GLY A 100 2.70 3.60 6.45
C GLY A 100 1.89 2.86 7.52
N SER A 101 0.57 3.10 7.58
CA SER A 101 -0.30 2.42 8.55
C SER A 101 -0.37 0.89 8.34
N ALA A 102 -0.24 0.41 7.09
CA ALA A 102 -0.18 -1.00 6.80
C ALA A 102 1.14 -1.65 7.26
N VAL A 103 2.26 -0.92 7.15
CA VAL A 103 3.58 -1.36 7.63
C VAL A 103 3.60 -1.46 9.16
N GLU A 104 3.07 -0.45 9.86
CA GLU A 104 2.99 -0.46 11.34
C GLU A 104 2.17 -1.64 11.85
N LYS A 105 1.00 -1.91 11.25
CA LYS A 105 0.17 -3.09 11.58
C LYS A 105 0.93 -4.40 11.36
N LEU A 106 1.73 -4.47 10.28
CA LEU A 106 2.52 -5.65 9.95
C LEU A 106 3.65 -5.87 10.95
N GLU A 107 4.30 -4.80 11.41
CA GLU A 107 5.35 -4.85 12.42
C GLU A 107 4.80 -5.25 13.79
N GLN A 108 3.65 -4.69 14.20
CA GLN A 108 2.98 -5.04 15.45
C GLN A 108 2.55 -6.52 15.45
N ALA A 109 2.00 -7.01 14.34
CA ALA A 109 1.68 -8.43 14.17
C ALA A 109 2.93 -9.33 14.23
N ASN A 110 4.06 -8.88 13.66
CA ASN A 110 5.31 -9.65 13.68
C ASN A 110 5.90 -9.76 15.10
N ARG A 111 5.86 -8.66 15.88
CA ARG A 111 6.25 -8.66 17.30
C ARG A 111 5.35 -9.59 18.12
N GLY A 112 4.03 -9.55 17.88
CA GLY A 112 3.06 -10.46 18.52
C GLY A 112 3.29 -11.93 18.20
N TYR A 113 3.61 -12.24 16.95
CA TYR A 113 3.97 -13.60 16.50
C TYR A 113 5.25 -14.10 17.17
N ALA A 114 6.29 -13.28 17.24
CA ALA A 114 7.56 -13.64 17.89
C ALA A 114 7.37 -13.98 19.38
N ARG A 115 6.65 -13.15 20.13
CA ARG A 115 6.34 -13.41 21.55
C ARG A 115 5.51 -14.67 21.74
N THR A 116 4.51 -14.89 20.88
CA THR A 116 3.64 -16.09 20.94
C THR A 116 4.44 -17.36 20.65
N ARG A 117 5.39 -17.30 19.72
CA ARG A 117 6.26 -18.41 19.38
C ARG A 117 7.22 -18.77 20.52
N LEU A 118 7.82 -17.77 21.18
CA LEU A 118 8.69 -17.98 22.35
C LEU A 118 7.94 -18.68 23.48
N ARG A 119 6.75 -18.19 23.84
CA ARG A 119 5.90 -18.82 24.88
C ARG A 119 5.51 -20.26 24.54
N LEU A 120 5.26 -20.57 23.27
CA LEU A 120 4.98 -21.94 22.82
C LEU A 120 6.22 -22.86 22.97
N TYR A 121 7.42 -22.34 22.73
CA TYR A 121 8.66 -23.10 22.98
C TYR A 121 8.89 -23.34 24.47
N GLU A 122 8.71 -22.32 25.31
CA GLU A 122 8.81 -22.45 26.79
C GLU A 122 7.81 -23.48 27.34
N LEU A 123 6.55 -23.45 26.86
CA LEU A 123 5.53 -24.43 27.22
C LEU A 123 5.89 -25.85 26.80
N ARG A 124 6.54 -26.02 25.64
CA ARG A 124 6.97 -27.34 25.15
C ARG A 124 8.25 -27.85 25.82
N ALA A 125 9.18 -26.96 26.13
CA ALA A 125 10.39 -27.29 26.87
C ALA A 125 10.03 -27.77 28.28
N SER A 126 9.17 -27.03 28.99
CA SER A 126 8.67 -27.45 30.30
C SER A 126 7.82 -28.73 30.26
N LEU A 127 7.17 -29.04 29.14
CA LEU A 127 6.46 -30.31 28.98
C LEU A 127 7.42 -31.51 28.82
N LYS A 128 8.60 -31.27 28.26
CA LYS A 128 9.63 -32.30 28.04
C LYS A 128 10.47 -32.57 29.29
N GLU A 129 10.53 -31.63 30.23
CA GLU A 129 11.21 -31.79 31.53
C GLU A 129 10.35 -32.49 32.58
N VAL A 130 9.03 -32.53 32.40
CA VAL A 130 8.07 -33.12 33.37
C VAL A 130 7.70 -34.58 33.01
N VAL A 131 8.01 -35.02 31.78
CA VAL A 131 7.83 -36.40 31.30
C VAL A 131 9.15 -37.13 31.35
#